data_AF-A0A521L3L9-F1
#
_entry.id   AF-A0A521L3L9-F1
#
_cell.length_a   1.000
_cell.length_b   1.000
_cell.length_c   1.000
_cell.angle_alpha   90.00
_cell.angle_beta   90.00
_cell.angle_gamma   90.00
#
_symmetry.space_group_name_H-M   'P 1'
#
loop_
_entity.id
_entity.type
_entity.pdbx_description
1 polymer ?
#
loop_
_entity_poly.entity_id
_entity_poly.type
_entity_poly.pdbx_seq_one_letter_code
_entity_poly.pdbx_strand_id
1 'polypeptide(L)'
;MWNAVLLPLSFAVVGIIHLLPVAPVFVPATLQRLYGIAPGDTTLLVLMRHRALLLALVGILCLSAVWWSPMRPAALLAAAINIFGFFAFYALYGSPAGPLRIIAIGDLVALPFLAYAAWATLVR
;
A
#
# COMPACT_ATOMS: atom_id res chain seq x y z
N MET A 1 2.79 -9.77 -26.74
CA MET A 1 1.72 -10.53 -26.08
C MET A 1 1.89 -10.58 -24.56
N TRP A 2 3.05 -10.96 -24.02
CA TRP A 2 3.29 -11.04 -22.56
C TRP A 2 3.02 -9.74 -21.77
N ASN A 3 3.43 -8.58 -22.30
CA ASN A 3 3.20 -7.29 -21.61
C ASN A 3 1.72 -6.96 -21.37
N ALA A 4 0.83 -7.43 -22.26
CA ALA A 4 -0.61 -7.15 -22.17
C ALA A 4 -1.25 -7.80 -20.94
N VAL A 5 -0.60 -8.83 -20.37
CA VAL A 5 -1.04 -9.51 -19.15
C VAL A 5 -0.17 -9.11 -17.95
N LEU A 6 1.15 -9.04 -18.13
CA LEU A 6 2.08 -8.76 -17.02
C LEU A 6 1.90 -7.36 -16.43
N LEU A 7 1.61 -6.34 -17.25
CA LEU A 7 1.44 -4.98 -16.76
C LEU A 7 0.16 -4.82 -15.91
N PRO A 8 -1.04 -5.21 -16.38
CA PRO A 8 -2.22 -5.22 -15.54
C PRO A 8 -2.06 -6.10 -14.29
N LEU A 9 -1.43 -7.26 -14.41
CA LEU A 9 -1.17 -8.14 -13.27
C LEU A 9 -0.29 -7.47 -12.21
N SER A 10 0.73 -6.71 -12.63
CA SER A 10 1.60 -5.99 -11.71
C SER A 10 0.84 -4.93 -10.91
N PHE A 11 -0.02 -4.15 -11.58
CA PHE A 11 -0.92 -3.22 -10.91
C PHE A 11 -1.92 -3.91 -9.98
N ALA A 12 -2.44 -5.07 -10.39
CA ALA A 12 -3.36 -5.86 -9.56
C ALA A 12 -2.68 -6.34 -8.27
N VAL A 13 -1.46 -6.88 -8.35
CA VAL A 13 -0.70 -7.34 -7.19
C VAL A 13 -0.38 -6.19 -6.24
N VAL A 14 0.15 -5.08 -6.76
CA VAL A 14 0.42 -3.88 -5.94
C VAL A 14 -0.86 -3.38 -5.27
N GLY A 15 -1.97 -3.32 -6.02
CA GLY A 15 -3.26 -2.87 -5.51
C GLY A 15 -3.82 -3.75 -4.39
N ILE A 16 -3.77 -5.07 -4.56
CA ILE A 16 -4.22 -6.04 -3.56
C ILE A 16 -3.39 -5.93 -2.27
N ILE A 17 -2.06 -5.84 -2.38
CA ILE A 17 -1.18 -5.70 -1.21
C ILE A 17 -1.56 -4.46 -0.39
N HIS A 18 -1.82 -3.32 -1.04
CA HIS A 18 -2.21 -2.08 -0.36
C HIS A 18 -3.62 -2.11 0.24
N LEU A 19 -4.48 -3.04 -0.19
CA LEU A 19 -5.82 -3.23 0.37
C LEU A 19 -5.84 -4.15 1.60
N LEU A 20 -4.83 -5.00 1.79
CA LEU A 20 -4.76 -5.90 2.96
C LEU A 20 -4.85 -5.15 4.31
N PRO A 21 -4.17 -4.01 4.52
CA PRO A 21 -4.23 -3.26 5.78
C PRO A 21 -5.58 -2.58 6.06
N VAL A 22 -6.53 -2.63 5.12
CA VAL A 22 -7.87 -2.03 5.27
C VAL A 22 -8.78 -2.90 6.15
N ALA A 23 -8.63 -4.22 6.11
CA ALA A 23 -9.54 -5.12 6.83
C ALA A 23 -9.63 -4.86 8.36
N PRO A 24 -8.52 -4.59 9.09
CA PRO A 24 -8.58 -4.31 10.53
C PRO A 24 -9.30 -3.02 10.91
N VAL A 25 -9.49 -2.08 9.98
CA VAL A 25 -9.90 -0.69 10.28
C VAL A 25 -11.35 -0.55 10.69
N PHE A 26 -12.19 -1.44 10.19
CA PHE A 26 -13.61 -1.52 10.55
C PHE A 26 -13.84 -2.24 11.88
N VAL A 27 -12.80 -2.85 12.47
CA VAL A 27 -12.88 -3.55 13.75
C VAL A 27 -11.92 -2.90 14.76
N PRO A 28 -12.39 -1.93 15.58
CA PRO A 28 -11.51 -1.18 16.50
C PRO A 28 -10.77 -2.08 17.50
N ALA A 29 -11.37 -3.18 17.94
CA ALA A 29 -10.71 -4.19 18.78
C ALA A 29 -9.49 -4.82 18.11
N THR A 30 -9.53 -5.01 16.79
CA THR A 30 -8.39 -5.54 16.02
C THR A 30 -7.27 -4.52 15.91
N LEU A 31 -7.59 -3.23 15.72
CA LEU A 31 -6.58 -2.15 15.72
C LEU A 31 -5.89 -2.04 17.08
N GLN A 32 -6.64 -2.07 18.18
CA GLN A 32 -6.06 -2.05 19.53
C GLN A 32 -5.11 -3.22 19.77
N ARG A 33 -5.51 -4.43 19.36
CA ARG A 33 -4.71 -5.65 19.55
C ARG A 33 -3.46 -5.68 18.66
N LEU A 34 -3.59 -5.30 17.39
CA LEU A 34 -2.47 -5.31 16.45
C LEU A 34 -1.46 -4.22 16.80
N TYR A 35 -1.92 -2.98 16.98
CA TYR A 35 -1.04 -1.82 17.16
C TYR A 35 -0.71 -1.51 18.62
N GLY A 36 -1.23 -2.28 19.59
CA GLY A 36 -1.00 -2.04 21.02
C GLY A 36 -1.61 -0.73 21.52
N ILE A 37 -2.70 -0.27 20.90
CA ILE A 37 -3.35 1.01 21.25
C ILE A 37 -4.04 0.84 22.60
N ALA A 38 -3.72 1.73 23.54
CA ALA A 38 -4.35 1.73 24.86
C ALA A 38 -5.87 1.91 24.74
N PRO A 39 -6.68 1.22 25.57
CA PRO A 39 -8.12 1.44 25.62
C PRO A 39 -8.42 2.92 25.90
N GLY A 40 -9.09 3.60 24.96
CA GLY A 40 -9.47 5.02 25.08
C GLY A 40 -8.62 6.02 24.27
N ASP A 41 -7.50 5.60 23.67
CA ASP A 41 -6.72 6.49 22.79
C ASP A 41 -7.41 6.66 21.41
N THR A 42 -8.34 7.60 21.39
CA THR A 42 -9.17 7.90 20.22
C THR A 42 -8.36 8.57 19.11
N THR A 43 -7.33 9.34 19.46
CA THR A 43 -6.48 10.04 18.49
C THR A 43 -5.70 9.04 17.65
N LEU A 44 -5.00 8.09 18.28
CA LEU A 44 -4.23 7.08 17.55
C LEU A 44 -5.14 6.16 16.73
N LEU A 45 -6.33 5.83 17.26
CA LEU A 45 -7.32 5.05 16.53
C LEU A 45 -7.76 5.75 15.23
N VAL A 46 -8.09 7.05 15.30
CA VAL A 46 -8.46 7.84 14.11
C VAL A 46 -7.31 7.88 13.09
N LEU A 47 -6.07 8.10 13.54
CA LEU A 47 -4.90 8.12 12.65
C LEU A 47 -4.68 6.78 11.94
N MET A 48 -4.83 5.65 12.64
CA MET A 48 -4.71 4.33 12.01
C MET A 48 -5.81 4.05 11.00
N ARG A 49 -7.04 4.48 11.28
CA ARG A 49 -8.15 4.36 10.32
C ARG A 49 -7.96 5.22 9.09
N HIS A 50 -7.55 6.48 9.28
CA HIS A 50 -7.26 7.40 8.18
C HIS A 50 -6.12 6.88 7.30
N ARG A 51 -5.04 6.36 7.92
CA ARG A 51 -3.93 5.72 7.19
C ARG A 51 -4.41 4.59 6.29
N ALA A 52 -5.30 3.74 6.79
CA ALA A 52 -5.82 2.65 5.99
C ALA A 52 -6.71 3.11 4.84
N LEU A 53 -7.46 4.21 4.99
CA LEU A 53 -8.17 4.81 3.87
C LEU A 53 -7.21 5.33 2.78
N LEU A 54 -6.07 5.91 3.17
CA LEU A 54 -5.03 6.33 2.22
C LEU A 54 -4.42 5.11 1.49
N LEU A 55 -4.15 4.02 2.21
CA LEU A 55 -3.71 2.76 1.59
C LEU A 55 -4.77 2.18 0.66
N ALA A 56 -6.05 2.24 1.05
CA ALA A 56 -7.17 1.83 0.21
C ALA A 56 -7.23 2.64 -1.08
N LEU A 57 -7.05 3.96 -0.99
CA LEU A 57 -7.04 4.85 -2.15
C LEU A 57 -5.93 4.47 -3.13
N VAL A 58 -4.71 4.20 -2.63
CA VAL A 58 -3.59 3.70 -3.47
C VAL A 58 -3.96 2.36 -4.10
N GLY A 59 -4.54 1.44 -3.32
CA GLY A 59 -4.98 0.14 -3.81
C GLY A 59 -6.00 0.24 -4.95
N ILE A 60 -7.02 1.09 -4.78
CA ILE A 60 -8.08 1.34 -5.79
C ILE A 60 -7.50 2.00 -7.04
N LEU A 61 -6.58 2.97 -6.89
CA LEU A 61 -5.87 3.57 -8.03
C LEU A 61 -5.09 2.52 -8.82
N CYS A 62 -4.36 1.64 -8.14
CA CYS A 62 -3.65 0.54 -8.78
C CYS A 62 -4.61 -0.44 -9.48
N LEU A 63 -5.71 -0.83 -8.83
CA LEU A 63 -6.71 -1.71 -9.46
C LEU A 63 -7.38 -1.06 -10.66
N SER A 64 -7.73 0.22 -10.60
CA SER A 64 -8.33 0.92 -11.75
C SER A 64 -7.36 1.02 -12.94
N ALA A 65 -6.05 1.12 -12.69
CA ALA A 65 -5.00 1.11 -13.72
C ALA A 65 -4.86 -0.23 -14.49
N VAL A 66 -5.46 -1.32 -13.96
CA VAL A 66 -5.54 -2.63 -14.64
C VAL A 66 -6.32 -2.49 -15.95
N TRP A 67 -7.48 -1.84 -15.91
CA TRP A 67 -8.37 -1.70 -17.06
C TRP A 67 -8.26 -0.34 -17.74
N TRP A 68 -7.82 0.69 -17.01
CA TRP A 68 -7.82 2.07 -17.51
C TRP A 68 -6.40 2.64 -17.63
N SER A 69 -5.84 2.57 -18.84
CA SER A 69 -4.45 2.97 -19.11
C SER A 69 -4.08 4.41 -18.71
N PRO A 70 -4.95 5.43 -18.91
CA PRO A 70 -4.69 6.80 -18.45
C PRO A 70 -4.47 6.93 -16.93
N MET A 71 -4.95 5.99 -16.11
CA MET A 71 -4.78 6.02 -14.66
C MET A 71 -3.40 5.53 -14.21
N ARG A 72 -2.65 4.83 -15.07
CA ARG A 72 -1.38 4.18 -14.71
C ARG A 72 -0.32 5.14 -14.16
N PRO A 73 -0.07 6.33 -14.73
CA PRO A 73 0.90 7.26 -14.16
C PRO A 73 0.52 7.75 -12.76
N ALA A 74 -0.77 8.03 -12.53
CA ALA A 74 -1.28 8.45 -11.22
C ALA A 74 -1.17 7.32 -10.18
N ALA A 75 -1.50 6.10 -10.56
CA ALA A 75 -1.36 4.92 -9.70
C ALA A 75 0.12 4.65 -9.34
N LEU A 76 1.03 4.76 -10.31
CA LEU A 76 2.47 4.62 -10.07
C LEU A 76 2.99 5.66 -9.09
N LEU A 77 2.63 6.93 -9.31
CA LEU A 77 3.06 8.02 -8.43
C LEU A 77 2.55 7.81 -7.00
N ALA A 78 1.27 7.49 -6.85
CA ALA A 78 0.66 7.25 -5.55
C ALA A 78 1.31 6.06 -4.81
N ALA A 79 1.52 4.92 -5.50
CA ALA A 79 2.16 3.74 -4.93
C ALA A 79 3.63 4.00 -4.57
N ALA A 80 4.37 4.71 -5.43
CA ALA A 80 5.77 5.06 -5.17
C ALA A 80 5.89 5.98 -3.95
N ILE A 81 5.09 7.04 -3.87
CA ILE A 81 5.09 7.94 -2.70
C ILE A 81 4.75 7.16 -1.43
N ASN A 82 3.78 6.25 -1.49
CA ASN A 82 3.37 5.45 -0.33
C ASN A 82 4.50 4.53 0.15
N ILE A 83 5.04 3.68 -0.73
CA ILE A 83 6.08 2.69 -0.40
C ILE A 83 7.37 3.39 0.05
N PHE A 84 7.89 4.33 -0.75
CA PHE A 84 9.16 4.98 -0.43
C PHE A 84 9.03 5.91 0.78
N GLY A 85 7.91 6.63 0.91
CA GLY A 85 7.62 7.44 2.08
C GLY A 85 7.53 6.58 3.35
N PHE A 86 6.83 5.45 3.29
CA PHE A 86 6.73 4.53 4.41
C PHE A 86 8.11 3.94 4.77
N PHE A 87 8.90 3.47 3.81
CA PHE A 87 10.24 2.96 4.11
C PHE A 87 11.17 4.03 4.69
N ALA A 88 11.12 5.26 4.18
CA ALA A 88 11.91 6.35 4.74
C ALA A 88 11.56 6.58 6.22
N PHE A 89 10.27 6.71 6.55
CA PHE A 89 9.86 6.87 7.95
C PHE A 89 10.15 5.61 8.79
N TYR A 90 9.88 4.42 8.28
CA TYR A 90 10.13 3.16 8.98
C TYR A 90 11.61 3.00 9.36
N ALA A 91 12.52 3.36 8.46
CA ALA A 91 13.96 3.38 8.72
C ALA A 91 14.34 4.49 9.72
N LEU A 92 13.86 5.72 9.52
CA LEU A 92 14.15 6.87 10.39
C LEU A 92 13.75 6.63 11.86
N TYR A 93 12.66 5.90 12.09
CA TYR A 93 12.16 5.56 13.43
C TYR A 93 12.64 4.19 13.94
N GLY A 94 13.72 3.63 13.39
CA GLY A 94 14.38 2.45 13.95
C GLY A 94 13.72 1.10 13.65
N SER A 95 12.89 1.02 12.60
CA SER A 95 12.28 -0.23 12.10
C SER A 95 11.54 -1.05 13.16
N PRO A 96 10.50 -0.48 13.80
CA PRO A 96 9.77 -1.14 14.89
C PRO A 96 9.21 -2.50 14.47
N ALA A 97 9.21 -3.45 15.41
CA ALA A 97 8.60 -4.77 15.23
C ALA A 97 7.06 -4.68 15.24
N GLY A 98 6.39 -5.82 14.99
CA GLY A 98 4.91 -5.90 15.03
C GLY A 98 4.25 -5.54 13.69
N PRO A 99 3.05 -4.92 13.69
CA PRO A 99 2.26 -4.72 12.47
C PRO A 99 2.95 -3.88 11.41
N LEU A 100 3.76 -2.89 11.80
CA LEU A 100 4.50 -2.05 10.87
C LEU A 100 5.50 -2.87 10.04
N ARG A 101 6.09 -3.92 10.63
CA ARG A 101 6.98 -4.84 9.91
C ARG A 101 6.21 -5.67 8.88
N ILE A 102 4.97 -6.05 9.16
CA ILE A 102 4.12 -6.79 8.21
C ILE A 102 3.83 -5.91 6.99
N ILE A 103 3.54 -4.62 7.21
CA ILE A 103 3.36 -3.65 6.11
C ILE A 103 4.66 -3.50 5.31
N ALA A 104 5.81 -3.37 5.99
CA ALA A 104 7.11 -3.26 5.33
C ALA A 104 7.44 -4.47 4.44
N ILE A 105 7.10 -5.68 4.89
CA ILE A 105 7.26 -6.91 4.10
C ILE A 105 6.30 -6.88 2.90
N GLY A 106 5.05 -6.47 3.09
CA GLY A 106 4.08 -6.30 2.00
C GLY A 106 4.60 -5.35 0.91
N ASP A 107 5.08 -4.17 1.31
CA ASP A 107 5.64 -3.18 0.40
C ASP A 107 6.91 -3.68 -0.30
N LEU A 108 7.75 -4.44 0.41
CA LEU A 108 8.94 -5.08 -0.18
C LEU A 108 8.56 -6.10 -1.26
N VAL A 109 7.48 -6.86 -1.04
CA VAL A 109 6.95 -7.80 -2.05
C VAL A 109 6.31 -7.05 -3.23
N ALA A 110 5.71 -5.87 -2.99
CA ALA A 110 5.13 -5.05 -4.05
C ALA A 110 6.17 -4.38 -4.96
N LEU A 111 7.38 -4.08 -4.45
CA LEU A 111 8.41 -3.32 -5.16
C LEU A 111 8.79 -3.88 -6.56
N PRO A 112 9.04 -5.19 -6.75
CA PRO A 112 9.37 -5.72 -8.07
C PRO A 112 8.25 -5.49 -9.11
N PHE A 113 6.99 -5.62 -8.68
CA PHE A 113 5.83 -5.38 -9.54
C PHE A 113 5.67 -3.90 -9.86
N LEU A 114 5.88 -3.02 -8.87
CA LEU A 114 5.86 -1.57 -9.08
C LEU A 114 6.97 -1.14 -10.04
N ALA A 115 8.19 -1.65 -9.88
CA ALA A 115 9.32 -1.36 -10.74
C ALA A 115 9.06 -1.79 -12.19
N TYR A 116 8.52 -3.00 -12.38
CA TYR A 116 8.12 -3.47 -13.72
C TYR A 116 7.01 -2.61 -14.32
N ALA A 117 5.98 -2.28 -13.54
CA ALA A 117 4.87 -1.43 -13.99
C ALA A 117 5.35 -0.02 -14.39
N ALA A 118 6.29 0.55 -13.62
CA ALA A 118 6.90 1.84 -13.91
C ALA A 118 7.71 1.79 -15.22
N TRP A 119 8.59 0.81 -15.36
CA TRP A 119 9.37 0.60 -16.58
C TRP A 119 8.47 0.46 -17.82
N ALA A 120 7.46 -0.41 -17.73
CA ALA A 120 6.56 -0.70 -18.85
C ALA A 120 5.56 0.41 -19.19
N THR A 121 5.36 1.40 -18.29
CA THR A 121 4.45 2.53 -18.52
C THR A 121 5.19 3.80 -18.95
N LEU A 122 6.41 4.02 -18.44
CA LEU A 122 7.13 5.27 -18.60
C LEU A 122 8.25 5.21 -19.65
N VAL A 123 8.88 4.05 -19.82
CA VAL A 123 10.07 3.90 -20.67
C VAL A 123 9.76 3.17 -21.97
N ARG A 124 8.65 2.42 -22.01
CA ARG A 124 8.20 1.59 -23.13
C ARG A 124 6.90 2.09 -23.70
#